data_AF-H0EDA7-F1
#
_entry.id   AF-H0EDA7-F1
#
_cell.length_a   1.000
_cell.length_b   1.000
_cell.length_c   1.000
_cell.angle_alpha   90.00
_cell.angle_beta   90.00
_cell.angle_gamma   90.00
#
_symmetry.space_group_name_H-M   'P 1'
#
loop_
_entity.id
_entity.type
_entity.pdbx_description
1 polymer ?
#
loop_
_entity_poly.entity_id
_entity_poly.type
_entity_poly.pdbx_seq_one_letter_code
_entity_poly.pdbx_strand_id
1 'polypeptide(L)'
;MDLIGPYEIFSWGRHGPDSNPELRTPAFENFITSGEPNIIAHSKLSINIDLTLEEAYEKLAEFDILLIPGGGSQNVLPTRAEPISLIKTFKDGGVRTLMSVCTGSLFLAESGVLAGKSATTHPLYTEKLKTILEPQGGKVYHEERFVANPIDEEKGLRIVTGGGISAGMDAALFVIGEVLGKEKMEKAAWTVQYNRREGVVL
;
A
#
# COMPACT_ATOMS: atom_id res chain seq x y z
N MET A 1 -2.16 12.41 1.24
CA MET A 1 -3.07 11.53 1.97
C MET A 1 -2.88 10.07 1.58
N ASP A 2 -2.75 9.75 0.30
CA ASP A 2 -2.45 8.38 -0.17
C ASP A 2 -1.22 7.76 0.49
N LEU A 3 -0.18 8.55 0.75
CA LEU A 3 1.00 8.18 1.54
C LEU A 3 0.75 8.36 3.05
N ILE A 4 0.43 9.59 3.47
CA ILE A 4 0.38 9.98 4.88
C ILE A 4 -0.69 9.24 5.69
N GLY A 5 -1.84 8.90 5.11
CA GLY A 5 -2.90 8.16 5.81
C GLY A 5 -2.43 6.78 6.26
N PRO A 6 -2.00 5.90 5.35
CA PRO A 6 -1.36 4.64 5.70
C PRO A 6 -0.15 4.79 6.63
N TYR A 7 0.73 5.76 6.35
CA TYR A 7 1.93 6.01 7.17
C TYR A 7 1.56 6.28 8.64
N GLU A 8 0.58 7.16 8.87
CA GLU A 8 0.06 7.45 10.20
C GLU A 8 -0.53 6.19 10.84
N ILE A 9 -1.37 5.44 10.12
CA ILE A 9 -1.98 4.20 10.64
C ILE A 9 -0.92 3.17 11.06
N PHE A 10 0.09 2.91 10.23
CA PHE A 10 1.16 1.96 10.56
C PHE A 10 1.94 2.36 11.81
N SER A 11 2.13 3.67 12.06
CA SER A 11 2.82 4.16 13.28
C SER A 11 2.11 3.80 14.60
N TRP A 12 0.84 3.39 14.52
CA TRP A 12 0.03 2.96 15.67
C TRP A 12 -0.07 1.45 15.84
N GLY A 13 0.56 0.65 14.98
CA GLY A 13 0.74 -0.78 15.20
C GLY A 13 1.75 -1.03 16.33
N ARG A 14 1.33 -1.72 17.40
CA ARG A 14 2.16 -1.99 18.58
C ARG A 14 2.13 -3.46 18.98
N HIS A 15 3.29 -4.05 19.26
CA HIS A 15 3.40 -5.30 20.00
C HIS A 15 3.18 -5.09 21.50
N GLY A 16 3.08 -6.19 22.26
CA GLY A 16 2.96 -6.17 23.72
C GLY A 16 1.51 -6.06 24.23
N PRO A 17 1.28 -6.24 25.54
CA PRO A 17 -0.06 -6.22 26.14
C PRO A 17 -0.65 -4.81 26.16
N ASP A 18 -1.98 -4.72 25.99
CA ASP A 18 -2.64 -3.41 26.03
C ASP A 18 -2.76 -2.81 27.44
N SER A 19 -2.72 -3.65 28.46
CA SER A 19 -2.77 -3.26 29.87
C SER A 19 -1.49 -2.59 30.36
N ASN A 20 -0.37 -2.70 29.65
CA ASN A 20 0.91 -2.13 30.08
C ASN A 20 1.59 -1.35 28.94
N PRO A 21 1.47 0.00 28.93
CA PRO A 21 2.08 0.85 27.92
C PRO A 21 3.61 0.75 27.84
N GLU A 22 4.30 0.45 28.94
CA GLU A 22 5.77 0.40 28.98
C GLU A 22 6.35 -0.80 28.22
N LEU A 23 5.56 -1.85 28.02
CA LEU A 23 5.95 -3.05 27.29
C LEU A 23 5.59 -2.97 25.80
N ARG A 24 5.04 -1.86 25.33
CA ARG A 24 4.63 -1.69 23.93
C ARG A 24 5.81 -1.25 23.08
N THR A 25 6.06 -1.99 22.00
CA THR A 25 7.06 -1.62 20.98
C THR A 25 6.38 -1.37 19.63
N PRO A 26 6.92 -0.49 18.76
CA PRO A 26 6.44 -0.38 17.38
C PRO A 26 6.48 -1.73 16.68
N ALA A 27 5.43 -2.04 15.93
CA ALA A 27 5.39 -3.21 15.03
C ALA A 27 5.85 -2.88 13.60
N PHE A 28 5.84 -1.60 13.25
CA PHE A 28 6.22 -1.11 11.93
C PHE A 28 7.24 0.01 12.06
N GLU A 29 8.27 -0.04 11.24
CA GLU A 29 9.21 1.04 11.02
C GLU A 29 9.00 1.54 9.58
N ASN A 30 8.67 2.83 9.43
CA ASN A 30 8.21 3.38 8.17
C ASN A 30 9.29 4.27 7.55
N PHE A 31 9.56 4.07 6.26
CA PHE A 31 10.51 4.87 5.49
C PHE A 31 9.86 5.41 4.21
N ILE A 32 10.25 6.60 3.79
CA ILE A 32 9.80 7.25 2.56
C ILE A 32 10.98 7.32 1.58
N THR A 33 10.74 6.90 0.34
CA THR A 33 11.73 7.00 -0.75
C THR A 33 11.12 7.61 -2.01
N SER A 34 11.96 8.21 -2.84
CA SER A 34 11.61 8.84 -4.12
C SER A 34 12.86 8.92 -5.02
N GLY A 35 12.64 9.10 -6.33
CA GLY A 35 13.71 9.47 -7.27
C GLY A 35 14.19 10.92 -7.13
N GLU A 36 13.49 11.73 -6.33
CA GLU A 36 13.82 13.13 -6.06
C GLU A 36 14.11 13.34 -4.56
N PRO A 37 14.94 14.32 -4.17
CA PRO A 37 15.28 14.60 -2.77
C PRO A 37 14.09 14.93 -1.87
N ASN A 38 12.99 15.39 -2.45
CA ASN A 38 11.73 15.65 -1.76
C ASN A 38 10.53 15.35 -2.65
N ILE A 39 9.41 15.06 -2.02
CA ILE A 39 8.12 14.82 -2.69
C ILE A 39 7.25 16.05 -2.51
N ILE A 40 6.77 16.61 -3.62
CA ILE A 40 5.76 17.68 -3.59
C ILE A 40 4.39 17.07 -3.87
N ALA A 41 3.55 16.99 -2.84
CA ALA A 41 2.19 16.52 -2.97
C ALA A 41 1.32 17.49 -3.79
N HIS A 42 0.18 17.01 -4.30
CA HIS A 42 -0.79 17.84 -5.02
C HIS A 42 -1.21 19.09 -4.23
N SER A 43 -1.32 18.98 -2.90
CA SER A 43 -1.65 20.08 -1.99
C SER A 43 -0.50 21.07 -1.75
N LYS A 44 0.62 20.93 -2.45
CA LYS A 44 1.87 21.70 -2.27
C LYS A 44 2.62 21.42 -0.97
N LEU A 45 2.19 20.41 -0.20
CA LEU A 45 2.95 19.91 0.94
C LEU A 45 4.26 19.28 0.44
N SER A 46 5.39 19.72 1.01
CA SER A 46 6.69 19.08 0.80
C SER A 46 6.93 18.01 1.85
N ILE A 47 7.38 16.84 1.42
CA ILE A 47 7.68 15.70 2.27
C ILE A 47 9.14 15.31 2.01
N ASN A 48 9.94 15.22 3.07
CA ASN A 48 11.32 14.75 2.98
C ASN A 48 11.33 13.23 2.80
N ILE A 49 12.33 12.72 2.09
CA ILE A 49 12.61 11.30 2.02
C ILE A 49 13.48 10.88 3.22
N ASP A 50 13.33 9.64 3.64
CA ASP A 50 14.20 8.99 4.63
C ASP A 50 15.35 8.25 3.94
N LEU A 51 15.10 7.73 2.74
CA LEU A 51 16.04 6.98 1.92
C LEU A 51 16.00 7.48 0.48
N THR A 52 17.17 7.61 -0.14
CA THR A 52 17.26 7.70 -1.60
C THR A 52 16.72 6.42 -2.24
N LEU A 53 16.37 6.49 -3.52
CA LEU A 53 15.91 5.30 -4.24
C LEU A 53 17.00 4.21 -4.31
N GLU A 54 18.27 4.60 -4.45
CA GLU A 54 19.41 3.69 -4.44
C GLU A 54 19.52 2.92 -3.11
N GLU A 55 19.51 3.63 -1.98
CA GLU A 55 19.52 3.02 -0.65
C GLU A 55 18.30 2.12 -0.41
N ALA A 56 17.13 2.49 -0.94
CA ALA A 56 15.92 1.68 -0.86
C ALA A 56 16.07 0.36 -1.65
N TYR A 57 16.76 0.36 -2.79
CA TYR A 57 17.09 -0.85 -3.53
C TYR A 57 18.10 -1.73 -2.80
N GLU A 58 19.14 -1.14 -2.22
CA GLU A 58 20.16 -1.88 -1.45
C GLU A 58 19.54 -2.61 -0.25
N LYS A 59 18.62 -1.93 0.45
CA LYS A 59 17.92 -2.46 1.62
C LYS A 59 16.60 -3.15 1.29
N LEU A 60 16.28 -3.36 0.01
CA LEU A 60 14.95 -3.83 -0.39
C LEU A 60 14.56 -5.18 0.24
N ALA A 61 15.56 -6.00 0.57
CA ALA A 61 15.40 -7.28 1.26
C ALA A 61 14.85 -7.15 2.69
N GLU A 62 15.06 -6.01 3.34
CA GLU A 62 14.70 -5.74 4.75
C GLU A 62 13.24 -5.28 4.91
N PHE A 63 12.56 -4.91 3.82
CA PHE A 63 11.18 -4.43 3.86
C PHE A 63 10.17 -5.56 3.65
N ASP A 64 9.21 -5.66 4.57
CA ASP A 64 8.08 -6.60 4.48
C ASP A 64 6.89 -6.02 3.72
N ILE A 65 6.78 -4.69 3.65
CA ILE A 65 5.66 -3.97 3.07
C ILE A 65 6.17 -2.89 2.11
N LEU A 66 5.66 -2.89 0.88
CA LEU A 66 5.86 -1.80 -0.07
C LEU A 66 4.52 -1.11 -0.35
N LEU A 67 4.44 0.19 -0.13
CA LEU A 67 3.24 0.99 -0.39
C LEU A 67 3.45 1.94 -1.57
N ILE A 68 2.61 1.83 -2.58
CA ILE A 68 2.62 2.70 -3.76
C ILE A 68 1.45 3.70 -3.68
N PRO A 69 1.70 4.96 -3.32
CA PRO A 69 0.66 5.98 -3.30
C PRO A 69 0.21 6.35 -4.73
N GLY A 70 -0.96 6.97 -4.83
CA GLY A 70 -1.44 7.53 -6.09
C GLY A 70 -0.87 8.93 -6.37
N GLY A 71 -1.40 9.54 -7.44
CA GLY A 71 -0.92 10.81 -7.98
C GLY A 71 0.11 10.63 -9.10
N GLY A 72 0.09 11.53 -10.08
CA GLY A 72 1.11 11.62 -11.13
C GLY A 72 1.22 10.45 -12.11
N SER A 73 0.36 9.42 -12.01
CA SER A 73 0.46 8.22 -12.86
C SER A 73 0.38 8.51 -14.35
N GLN A 74 -0.38 9.52 -14.76
CA GLN A 74 -0.45 9.98 -16.14
C GLN A 74 0.88 10.50 -16.70
N ASN A 75 1.78 10.99 -15.84
CA ASN A 75 3.09 11.51 -16.24
C ASN A 75 4.16 10.41 -16.24
N VAL A 76 4.02 9.42 -15.34
CA VAL A 76 5.02 8.37 -15.11
C VAL A 76 4.80 7.14 -15.99
N LEU A 77 3.54 6.73 -16.20
CA LEU A 77 3.23 5.53 -16.97
C LEU A 77 3.73 5.55 -18.42
N PRO A 78 3.69 6.67 -19.17
CA PRO A 78 4.21 6.70 -20.55
C PRO A 78 5.70 6.36 -20.67
N THR A 79 6.51 6.71 -19.66
CA THR A 79 7.95 6.42 -19.65
C THR A 79 8.29 5.10 -18.97
N ARG A 80 7.30 4.44 -18.35
CA ARG A 80 7.45 3.23 -17.54
C ARG A 80 8.56 3.33 -16.50
N ALA A 81 8.76 4.54 -15.97
CA ALA A 81 9.73 4.82 -14.92
C ALA A 81 9.29 4.21 -13.57
N GLU A 82 10.05 4.52 -12.52
CA GLU A 82 9.68 4.15 -11.16
C GLU A 82 8.27 4.61 -10.81
N PRO A 83 7.47 3.80 -10.08
CA PRO A 83 7.90 2.66 -9.25
C PRO A 83 7.78 1.27 -9.91
N ILE A 84 7.64 1.16 -11.24
CA ILE A 84 7.38 -0.14 -11.91
C ILE A 84 8.53 -1.13 -11.68
N SER A 85 9.77 -0.68 -11.77
CA SER A 85 10.96 -1.52 -11.53
C SER A 85 11.03 -1.94 -10.06
N LEU A 86 10.81 -1.01 -9.14
CA LEU A 86 10.82 -1.30 -7.70
C LEU A 86 9.78 -2.37 -7.34
N ILE A 87 8.55 -2.26 -7.87
CA ILE A 87 7.49 -3.26 -7.68
C ILE A 87 7.93 -4.64 -8.16
N LYS A 88 8.55 -4.71 -9.34
CA LYS A 88 9.01 -5.98 -9.93
C LYS A 88 10.10 -6.63 -9.09
N THR A 89 11.04 -5.86 -8.54
CA THR A 89 12.09 -6.39 -7.67
C THR A 89 11.53 -6.80 -6.31
N PHE A 90 10.64 -6.00 -5.72
CA PHE A 90 10.08 -6.27 -4.40
C PHE A 90 9.26 -7.56 -4.33
N LYS A 91 8.53 -7.89 -5.41
CA LYS A 91 7.59 -9.04 -5.46
C LYS A 91 8.25 -10.40 -5.25
N ASP A 92 9.56 -10.52 -5.48
CA ASP A 92 10.31 -11.78 -5.43
C ASP A 92 11.05 -11.98 -4.08
N GLY A 93 10.77 -11.13 -3.08
CA GLY A 93 11.45 -11.15 -1.78
C GLY A 93 10.82 -12.04 -0.70
N GLY A 94 9.93 -12.97 -1.06
CA GLY A 94 9.29 -13.90 -0.12
C GLY A 94 8.01 -13.35 0.53
N VAL A 95 7.78 -13.69 1.80
CA VAL A 95 6.55 -13.34 2.52
C VAL A 95 6.43 -11.83 2.72
N ARG A 96 5.60 -11.17 1.91
CA ARG A 96 5.53 -9.70 1.82
C ARG A 96 4.12 -9.22 1.52
N THR A 97 3.87 -7.94 1.77
CA THR A 97 2.65 -7.25 1.34
C THR A 97 2.97 -6.11 0.40
N LEU A 98 2.41 -6.15 -0.81
CA LEU A 98 2.39 -5.01 -1.72
C LEU A 98 1.05 -4.29 -1.62
N MET A 99 1.11 -3.03 -1.21
CA MET A 99 -0.06 -2.17 -1.03
C MET A 99 -0.04 -1.02 -2.04
N SER A 100 -1.20 -0.60 -2.52
CA SER A 100 -1.33 0.66 -3.26
C SER A 100 -2.54 1.45 -2.81
N VAL A 101 -2.56 2.76 -3.08
CA VAL A 101 -3.73 3.62 -2.86
C VAL A 101 -4.03 4.42 -4.11
N CYS A 102 -5.31 4.68 -4.41
CA CYS A 102 -5.71 5.55 -5.51
C CYS A 102 -5.15 5.04 -6.84
N THR A 103 -4.52 5.90 -7.64
CA THR A 103 -3.93 5.52 -8.92
C THR A 103 -2.65 4.70 -8.78
N GLY A 104 -2.17 4.43 -7.56
CA GLY A 104 -1.03 3.55 -7.32
C GLY A 104 -1.25 2.15 -7.91
N SER A 105 -2.49 1.64 -7.90
CA SER A 105 -2.82 0.33 -8.46
C SER A 105 -2.62 0.23 -9.98
N LEU A 106 -2.54 1.37 -10.69
CA LEU A 106 -2.18 1.36 -12.11
C LEU A 106 -0.72 0.93 -12.32
N PHE A 107 0.20 1.31 -11.44
CA PHE A 107 1.58 0.86 -11.50
C PHE A 107 1.70 -0.64 -11.20
N LEU A 108 0.91 -1.13 -10.25
CA LEU A 108 0.81 -2.56 -9.96
C LEU A 108 0.30 -3.32 -11.18
N ALA A 109 -0.76 -2.85 -11.83
CA ALA A 109 -1.31 -3.49 -13.03
C ALA A 109 -0.30 -3.49 -14.19
N GLU A 110 0.41 -2.38 -14.40
CA GLU A 110 1.43 -2.23 -15.46
C GLU A 110 2.71 -3.03 -15.21
N SER A 111 3.02 -3.32 -13.95
CA SER A 111 4.14 -4.19 -13.58
C SER A 111 3.84 -5.68 -13.84
N GLY A 112 2.56 -6.04 -14.00
CA GLY A 112 2.08 -7.41 -14.18
C GLY A 112 1.84 -8.19 -12.89
N VAL A 113 2.11 -7.62 -11.71
CA VAL A 113 1.91 -8.33 -10.42
C VAL A 113 0.44 -8.61 -10.11
N LEU A 114 -0.49 -7.90 -10.76
CA LEU A 114 -1.92 -8.10 -10.64
C LEU A 114 -2.51 -9.10 -11.66
N ALA A 115 -1.72 -9.72 -12.52
CA ALA A 115 -2.24 -10.69 -13.48
C ALA A 115 -3.04 -11.81 -12.78
N GLY A 116 -4.28 -12.06 -13.23
CA GLY A 116 -5.22 -13.00 -12.62
C GLY A 116 -5.77 -12.61 -11.24
N LYS A 117 -5.44 -11.42 -10.71
CA LYS A 117 -5.81 -10.98 -9.36
C LYS A 117 -6.87 -9.87 -9.41
N SER A 118 -7.47 -9.60 -8.25
CA SER A 118 -8.49 -8.55 -8.11
C SER A 118 -7.90 -7.24 -7.61
N ALA A 119 -8.46 -6.11 -8.03
CA ALA A 119 -8.01 -4.80 -7.56
C ALA A 119 -9.13 -3.76 -7.56
N THR A 120 -8.91 -2.67 -6.83
CA THR A 120 -9.65 -1.41 -6.93
C THR A 120 -8.68 -0.25 -7.20
N THR A 121 -9.21 0.92 -7.52
CA THR A 121 -8.47 2.17 -7.70
C THR A 121 -9.36 3.34 -7.33
N HIS A 122 -8.86 4.57 -7.46
CA HIS A 122 -9.69 5.75 -7.32
C HIS A 122 -10.86 5.69 -8.32
N PRO A 123 -12.13 5.96 -7.94
CA PRO A 123 -13.29 5.76 -8.82
C PRO A 123 -13.14 6.39 -10.21
N LEU A 124 -12.58 7.60 -10.28
CA LEU A 124 -12.28 8.33 -11.54
C LEU A 124 -11.32 7.59 -12.50
N TYR A 125 -10.58 6.58 -12.04
CA TYR A 125 -9.61 5.82 -12.82
C TYR A 125 -10.00 4.36 -13.00
N THR A 126 -11.21 3.96 -12.59
CA THR A 126 -11.65 2.55 -12.67
C THR A 126 -11.59 1.99 -14.09
N GLU A 127 -12.09 2.74 -15.09
CA GLU A 127 -12.05 2.31 -16.48
C GLU A 127 -10.62 2.20 -17.03
N LYS A 128 -9.71 3.05 -16.56
CA LYS A 128 -8.30 2.95 -16.90
C LYS A 128 -7.67 1.70 -16.30
N LEU A 129 -7.98 1.37 -15.05
CA LEU A 129 -7.49 0.13 -14.43
C LEU A 129 -8.04 -1.09 -15.16
N LYS A 130 -9.34 -1.11 -15.52
CA LYS A 130 -9.94 -2.21 -16.29
C LYS A 130 -9.23 -2.45 -17.61
N THR A 131 -8.97 -1.39 -18.37
CA THR A 131 -8.26 -1.44 -19.66
C THR A 131 -6.89 -2.13 -19.55
N ILE A 132 -6.21 -2.01 -18.40
CA ILE A 132 -4.90 -2.62 -18.16
C ILE A 132 -5.04 -4.04 -17.59
N LEU A 133 -5.95 -4.23 -16.63
CA LEU A 133 -6.01 -5.41 -15.78
C LEU A 133 -6.88 -6.55 -16.36
N GLU A 134 -8.02 -6.24 -16.99
CA GLU A 134 -8.92 -7.27 -17.53
C GLU A 134 -8.26 -8.13 -18.62
N PRO A 135 -7.45 -7.59 -19.54
CA PRO A 135 -6.67 -8.42 -20.48
C PRO A 135 -5.67 -9.36 -19.82
N GLN A 136 -5.27 -9.08 -18.58
CA GLN A 136 -4.39 -9.94 -17.77
C GLN A 136 -5.17 -10.96 -16.94
N GLY A 137 -6.49 -11.10 -17.18
CA GLY A 137 -7.38 -12.00 -16.44
C GLY A 137 -7.74 -11.53 -15.03
N GLY A 138 -7.42 -10.28 -14.68
CA GLY A 138 -7.77 -9.71 -13.38
C GLY A 138 -9.18 -9.12 -13.32
N LYS A 139 -9.67 -8.87 -12.10
CA LYS A 139 -11.02 -8.32 -11.86
C LYS A 139 -10.94 -6.98 -11.16
N VAL A 140 -11.63 -5.97 -11.70
CA VAL A 140 -11.72 -4.65 -11.07
C VAL A 140 -13.01 -4.52 -10.26
N TYR A 141 -12.88 -4.17 -8.98
CA TYR A 141 -14.00 -3.79 -8.12
C TYR A 141 -14.18 -2.27 -8.15
N HIS A 142 -15.39 -1.82 -8.42
CA HIS A 142 -15.74 -0.40 -8.51
C HIS A 142 -16.10 0.14 -7.13
N GLU A 143 -15.59 1.33 -6.77
CA GLU A 143 -15.95 2.07 -5.55
C GLU A 143 -15.69 1.37 -4.21
N GLU A 144 -14.93 0.27 -4.20
CA GLU A 144 -14.52 -0.39 -2.97
C GLU A 144 -13.47 0.41 -2.20
N ARG A 145 -13.53 0.34 -0.86
CA ARG A 145 -12.51 0.95 0.01
C ARG A 145 -11.15 0.33 -0.25
N PHE A 146 -11.09 -1.00 -0.21
CA PHE A 146 -9.92 -1.73 -0.63
C PHE A 146 -10.30 -3.13 -1.12
N VAL A 147 -9.39 -3.75 -1.87
CA VAL A 147 -9.46 -5.15 -2.26
C VAL A 147 -8.16 -5.81 -1.81
N ALA A 148 -8.26 -6.83 -0.95
CA ALA A 148 -7.16 -7.65 -0.50
C ALA A 148 -7.26 -9.04 -1.14
N ASN A 149 -6.25 -9.41 -1.92
CA ASN A 149 -6.12 -10.76 -2.48
C ASN A 149 -5.59 -11.73 -1.41
N PRO A 150 -5.83 -13.04 -1.56
CA PRO A 150 -5.15 -14.04 -0.75
C PRO A 150 -3.63 -13.96 -0.96
N ILE A 151 -2.89 -14.51 0.01
CA ILE A 151 -1.44 -14.67 -0.14
C ILE A 151 -1.19 -15.64 -1.30
N ASP A 152 -0.31 -15.24 -2.20
CA ASP A 152 0.24 -16.14 -3.22
C ASP A 152 1.15 -17.16 -2.52
N GLU A 153 0.70 -18.40 -2.33
CA GLU A 153 1.41 -19.40 -1.50
C GLU A 153 2.82 -19.72 -2.04
N GLU A 154 3.02 -19.64 -3.36
CA GLU A 154 4.32 -19.89 -3.98
C GLU A 154 5.29 -18.72 -3.73
N LYS A 155 4.79 -17.48 -3.80
CA LYS A 155 5.63 -16.27 -3.69
C LYS A 155 5.70 -15.68 -2.29
N GLY A 156 4.74 -16.02 -1.42
CA GLY A 156 4.52 -15.37 -0.14
C GLY A 156 3.91 -13.96 -0.25
N LEU A 157 3.47 -13.53 -1.42
CA LEU A 157 3.07 -12.14 -1.66
C LEU A 157 1.56 -11.92 -1.49
N ARG A 158 1.17 -11.04 -0.57
CA ARG A 158 -0.18 -10.46 -0.51
C ARG A 158 -0.23 -9.17 -1.32
N ILE A 159 -1.31 -8.95 -2.07
CA ILE A 159 -1.54 -7.67 -2.77
C ILE A 159 -2.84 -7.03 -2.28
N VAL A 160 -2.73 -5.79 -1.78
CA VAL A 160 -3.83 -4.98 -1.26
C VAL A 160 -3.92 -3.68 -2.05
N THR A 161 -5.07 -3.38 -2.64
CA THR A 161 -5.28 -2.13 -3.39
C THR A 161 -6.37 -1.31 -2.71
N GLY A 162 -6.08 -0.07 -2.36
CA GLY A 162 -7.02 0.91 -1.82
C GLY A 162 -7.59 1.79 -2.92
N GLY A 163 -8.90 2.04 -2.86
CA GLY A 163 -9.63 2.83 -3.84
C GLY A 163 -9.36 4.33 -3.69
N GLY A 164 -10.24 5.04 -2.97
CA GLY A 164 -10.12 6.49 -2.78
C GLY A 164 -8.96 6.95 -1.87
N ILE A 165 -8.73 8.27 -1.84
CA ILE A 165 -7.65 8.94 -1.08
C ILE A 165 -7.59 8.49 0.39
N SER A 166 -8.74 8.49 1.09
CA SER A 166 -8.82 8.06 2.49
C SER A 166 -8.83 6.55 2.67
N ALA A 167 -8.98 5.78 1.59
CA ALA A 167 -9.16 4.33 1.64
C ALA A 167 -7.86 3.58 1.95
N GLY A 168 -6.72 4.24 1.76
CA GLY A 168 -5.44 3.75 2.27
C GLY A 168 -5.44 3.53 3.78
N MET A 169 -6.21 4.31 4.56
CA MET A 169 -6.26 4.14 6.02
C MET A 169 -6.96 2.82 6.40
N ASP A 170 -8.06 2.48 5.73
CA ASP A 170 -8.76 1.20 5.95
C ASP A 170 -7.90 0.01 5.52
N ALA A 171 -7.23 0.11 4.37
CA ALA A 171 -6.32 -0.92 3.87
C ALA A 171 -5.13 -1.13 4.82
N ALA A 172 -4.54 -0.05 5.35
CA ALA A 172 -3.44 -0.14 6.32
C ALA A 172 -3.92 -0.78 7.63
N LEU A 173 -5.12 -0.44 8.11
CA LEU A 173 -5.73 -1.11 9.27
C LEU A 173 -5.95 -2.60 8.99
N PHE A 174 -6.42 -2.98 7.80
CA PHE A 174 -6.50 -4.38 7.40
C PHE A 174 -5.15 -5.08 7.52
N VAL A 175 -4.07 -4.49 7.00
CA VAL A 175 -2.71 -5.05 7.11
C VAL A 175 -2.25 -5.16 8.58
N ILE A 176 -2.52 -4.16 9.43
CA ILE A 176 -2.26 -4.26 10.87
C ILE A 176 -3.00 -5.47 11.47
N GLY A 177 -4.24 -5.70 11.06
CA GLY A 177 -5.04 -6.84 11.53
C GLY A 177 -4.46 -8.19 11.12
N GLU A 178 -3.93 -8.28 9.90
CA GLU A 178 -3.25 -9.49 9.40
C GLU A 178 -1.96 -9.80 10.16
N VAL A 179 -1.21 -8.76 10.55
CA VAL A 179 0.10 -8.92 11.22
C VAL A 179 -0.04 -9.08 12.73
N LEU A 180 -0.91 -8.29 13.38
CA LEU A 180 -1.00 -8.17 14.83
C LEU A 180 -2.30 -8.70 15.43
N GLY A 181 -3.24 -9.13 14.59
CA GLY A 181 -4.56 -9.57 14.99
C GLY A 181 -5.58 -8.44 15.15
N LYS A 182 -6.85 -8.85 15.19
CA LYS A 182 -8.01 -7.95 15.17
C LYS A 182 -8.02 -6.92 16.30
N GLU A 183 -7.69 -7.33 17.51
CA GLU A 183 -7.70 -6.44 18.69
C GLU A 183 -6.74 -5.25 18.53
N LYS A 184 -5.52 -5.51 18.03
CA LYS A 184 -4.52 -4.47 17.78
C LYS A 184 -4.94 -3.51 16.68
N MET A 185 -5.57 -4.03 15.63
CA MET A 185 -6.14 -3.23 14.56
C MET A 185 -7.28 -2.31 15.07
N GLU A 186 -8.22 -2.83 15.86
CA GLU A 186 -9.28 -2.03 16.47
C GLU A 186 -8.71 -0.97 17.42
N LYS A 187 -7.67 -1.31 18.19
CA LYS A 187 -6.99 -0.37 19.08
C LYS A 187 -6.28 0.75 18.31
N ALA A 188 -5.62 0.43 17.20
CA ALA A 188 -4.99 1.43 16.34
C ALA A 188 -6.05 2.39 15.78
N ALA A 189 -7.14 1.86 15.23
CA ALA A 189 -8.27 2.65 14.73
C ALA A 189 -8.88 3.56 15.81
N TRP A 190 -9.09 3.03 17.02
CA TRP A 190 -9.56 3.82 18.15
C TRP A 190 -8.57 4.91 18.55
N THR A 191 -7.26 4.63 18.54
CA THR A 191 -6.24 5.60 18.98
C THR A 191 -6.20 6.82 18.06
N VAL A 192 -6.30 6.61 16.74
CA VAL A 192 -6.39 7.70 15.76
C VAL A 192 -7.81 8.27 15.62
N GLN A 193 -8.77 7.79 16.42
CA GLN A 193 -10.18 8.19 16.38
C GLN A 193 -10.80 8.05 14.98
N TYR A 194 -10.48 6.95 14.30
CA TYR A 194 -10.89 6.69 12.93
C TYR A 194 -11.97 5.61 12.87
N ASN A 195 -13.09 5.92 12.21
CA ASN A 195 -14.14 4.94 11.96
C ASN A 195 -13.82 4.16 10.67
N ARG A 196 -13.24 2.97 10.84
CA ARG A 196 -12.85 2.06 9.75
C ARG A 196 -14.07 1.63 8.93
N ARG A 197 -13.88 1.53 7.62
CA ARG A 197 -14.82 0.92 6.68
C ARG A 197 -14.24 -0.36 6.10
N GLU A 198 -15.06 -1.38 5.98
CA GLU A 198 -14.65 -2.64 5.37
C GLU A 198 -14.42 -2.50 3.85
N GLY A 199 -13.61 -3.43 3.33
CA GLY A 199 -13.37 -3.63 1.91
C GLY A 199 -13.62 -5.09 1.53
N VAL A 200 -13.21 -5.46 0.32
CA VAL A 200 -13.32 -6.83 -0.18
C VAL A 200 -12.06 -7.60 0.22
N VAL A 201 -12.23 -8.70 0.95
CA VAL A 201 -11.15 -9.64 1.29
C VAL A 201 -11.47 -10.97 0.59
N LEU A 202 -10.51 -11.47 -0.19
CA LEU A 202 -10.63 -12.67 -1.02
C LEU A 202 -9.85 -13.86 -0.45
#